data_AF-A0A954X2V7-F1
#
_entry.id   AF-A0A954X2V7-F1
#
_cell.length_a   1.000
_cell.length_b   1.000
_cell.length_c   1.000
_cell.angle_alpha   90.00
_cell.angle_beta   90.00
_cell.angle_gamma   90.00
#
_symmetry.space_group_name_H-M   'P 1'
#
loop_
_entity.id
_entity.type
_entity.pdbx_description
1 polymer ?
#
loop_
_entity_poly.entity_id
_entity_poly.type
_entity_poly.pdbx_seq_one_letter_code
_entity_poly.pdbx_strand_id
1 'polypeptide(L)'
;MREPWLRNRAWIAAAGICFLLSIVATWPLALHARSHLPLGQEGVATVPLLNAWTMWWNGQAAEQGFSNYWDAPIFYPERDALAFSEPLPTTLAAWPLYKLTGSVTWAYNTLLLVSLTLNGISTFALLRHLRLDHRATLLGGAMMTVLPFVFAELGVWQLVALFPTIWTLHALLLCVSRPSYGRGALFGGAGGLTYWTCGYYGLFLATLLAASAWILLGRKWRSPRTWLTPLLAFAVAGTMIGPVARVQMRVAKRHGLQRPAETVRRLSADWRDYSAPPYPSTWQRLRRWISGQQQPLPPSASLFRLHAGWVKYGLAVLGIVMVVRTRPRWKRRWAVFALALLVLAFCLSLGLRAAAGGISPYAWLMQWIPGYSQIRSPFRFAMFVQMMCVLLAATGIHGALRFANARLRGRSRLALRFVVFSIGLLAVVELWPPPAQLVRVPLSADKPAWAEWVREHTPRDAILVCFPMPNRL
;
A
#
# COMPACT_ATOMS: atom_id res chain seq x y z
N MET A 1 -3.64 7.67 36.52
CA MET A 1 -3.54 9.07 36.09
C MET A 1 -3.07 9.11 34.64
N ARG A 2 -3.94 9.50 33.70
CA ARG A 2 -3.62 9.65 32.27
C ARG A 2 -3.81 11.10 31.94
N GLU A 3 -2.74 11.80 31.59
CA GLU A 3 -2.82 13.21 31.21
C GLU A 3 -3.54 13.39 29.87
N PRO A 4 -4.70 14.07 29.85
CA PRO A 4 -5.49 14.29 28.64
C PRO A 4 -4.83 15.25 27.63
N TRP A 5 -3.91 16.12 28.05
CA TRP A 5 -3.32 17.17 27.21
C TRP A 5 -2.21 16.70 26.24
N LEU A 6 -1.63 15.51 26.46
CA LEU A 6 -0.65 14.88 25.56
C LEU A 6 -1.30 14.20 24.34
N ARG A 7 -2.63 14.18 24.24
CA ARG A 7 -3.35 13.46 23.18
C ARG A 7 -3.20 14.16 21.84
N ASN A 8 -3.32 15.49 21.79
CA ASN A 8 -3.24 16.26 20.54
C ASN A 8 -1.80 16.48 20.07
N ARG A 9 -0.86 16.80 20.98
CA ARG A 9 0.56 17.01 20.62
C ARG A 9 1.19 15.78 19.96
N ALA A 10 0.85 14.57 20.41
CA ALA A 10 1.37 13.34 19.81
C ALA A 10 0.84 13.10 18.39
N TRP A 11 -0.41 13.46 18.10
CA TRP A 11 -0.97 13.39 16.76
C TRP A 11 -0.35 14.42 15.83
N ILE A 12 -0.19 15.66 16.31
CA ILE A 12 0.47 16.74 15.55
C ILE A 12 1.91 16.33 15.23
N ALA A 13 2.65 15.82 16.22
CA ALA A 13 4.03 15.35 16.01
C ALA A 13 4.07 14.17 15.02
N ALA A 14 3.18 13.18 15.15
CA ALA A 14 3.12 12.05 14.22
C ALA A 14 2.81 12.52 12.80
N ALA A 15 1.81 13.39 12.62
CA ALA A 15 1.44 13.93 11.32
C ALA A 15 2.57 14.77 10.72
N GLY A 16 3.18 15.66 11.49
CA GLY A 16 4.32 16.48 11.05
C GLY A 16 5.53 15.64 10.65
N ILE A 17 5.90 14.62 11.44
CA ILE A 17 6.99 13.70 11.10
C ILE A 17 6.67 12.92 9.83
N CYS A 18 5.47 12.35 9.71
CA CYS A 18 5.09 11.57 8.52
C CYS A 18 5.03 12.44 7.26
N PHE A 19 4.58 13.69 7.39
CA PHE A 19 4.55 14.66 6.29
C PHE A 19 5.96 15.09 5.87
N LEU A 20 6.83 15.42 6.82
CA LEU A 20 8.22 15.74 6.51
C LEU A 20 8.95 14.56 5.88
N LEU A 21 8.75 13.34 6.41
CA LEU A 21 9.31 12.13 5.82
C LEU A 21 8.80 11.89 4.40
N SER A 22 7.51 12.13 4.10
CA SER A 22 6.99 11.94 2.74
C SER A 22 7.63 12.91 1.75
N ILE A 23 7.86 14.17 2.14
CA ILE A 23 8.57 15.17 1.31
C ILE A 23 10.03 14.76 1.09
N VAL A 24 10.77 14.50 2.18
CA VAL A 24 12.22 14.22 2.09
C VAL A 24 12.48 12.90 1.37
N ALA A 25 11.66 11.88 1.58
CA ALA A 25 11.81 10.58 0.93
C ALA A 25 11.45 10.60 -0.56
N THR A 26 10.64 11.57 -1.01
CA THR A 26 10.29 11.75 -2.42
C THR A 26 11.10 12.86 -3.10
N TRP A 27 12.12 13.40 -2.44
CA TRP A 27 12.96 14.46 -3.00
C TRP A 27 13.58 14.04 -4.35
N PRO A 28 13.62 14.91 -5.39
CA PRO A 28 13.26 16.33 -5.40
C PRO A 28 11.82 16.65 -5.85
N LEU A 29 10.85 15.74 -5.66
CA LEU A 29 9.48 15.91 -6.16
C LEU A 29 8.84 17.26 -5.76
N ALA A 30 9.06 17.73 -4.53
CA ALA A 30 8.50 18.99 -4.06
C ALA A 30 8.93 20.21 -4.90
N LEU A 31 10.13 20.20 -5.50
CA LEU A 31 10.62 21.26 -6.38
C LEU A 31 9.96 21.24 -7.76
N HIS A 32 9.48 20.06 -8.18
CA HIS A 32 8.95 19.81 -9.53
C HIS A 32 7.48 19.37 -9.51
N ALA A 33 6.77 19.62 -8.41
CA ALA A 33 5.45 19.04 -8.14
C ALA A 33 4.37 19.43 -9.16
N ARG A 34 4.57 20.50 -9.93
CA ARG A 34 3.65 20.96 -10.99
C ARG A 34 3.96 20.42 -12.38
N SER A 35 5.16 19.91 -12.61
CA SER A 35 5.65 19.55 -13.95
C SER A 35 6.10 18.10 -14.09
N HIS A 36 6.39 17.41 -12.99
CA HIS A 36 6.90 16.05 -13.02
C HIS A 36 6.11 15.09 -12.13
N LEU A 37 6.07 13.81 -12.53
CA LEU A 37 5.56 12.70 -11.72
C LEU A 37 6.72 11.80 -11.29
N PRO A 38 6.67 11.20 -10.09
CA PRO A 38 7.70 10.27 -9.67
C PRO A 38 7.57 8.91 -10.38
N LEU A 39 8.72 8.29 -10.64
CA LEU A 39 8.89 6.88 -10.94
C LEU A 39 9.51 6.20 -9.71
N GLY A 40 9.04 4.99 -9.42
CA GLY A 40 9.72 4.00 -8.59
C GLY A 40 10.70 3.20 -9.45
N GLN A 41 10.56 1.87 -9.43
CA GLN A 41 11.35 0.94 -10.23
C GLN A 41 10.61 0.45 -11.48
N GLU A 42 9.49 1.09 -11.82
CA GLU A 42 8.75 0.77 -13.03
C GLU A 42 9.57 1.15 -14.26
N GLY A 43 9.59 0.28 -15.27
CA GLY A 43 10.45 0.46 -16.44
C GLY A 43 9.99 1.51 -17.46
N VAL A 44 8.78 2.07 -17.32
CA VAL A 44 8.21 3.00 -18.31
C VAL A 44 7.40 4.13 -17.68
N ALA A 45 7.57 5.34 -18.22
CA ALA A 45 6.87 6.57 -17.84
C ALA A 45 5.33 6.51 -18.01
N THR A 46 4.83 5.62 -18.88
CA THR A 46 3.39 5.45 -19.14
C THR A 46 2.62 5.06 -17.87
N VAL A 47 3.26 4.42 -16.90
CA VAL A 47 2.60 3.94 -15.66
C VAL A 47 2.08 5.09 -14.78
N PRO A 48 2.91 6.05 -14.32
CA PRO A 48 2.42 7.21 -13.57
C PRO A 48 1.52 8.12 -14.41
N LEU A 49 1.78 8.24 -15.73
CA LEU A 49 0.93 9.03 -16.63
C LEU A 49 -0.49 8.45 -16.73
N LEU A 50 -0.64 7.13 -16.83
CA LEU A 50 -1.95 6.47 -16.84
C LEU A 50 -2.71 6.73 -15.53
N ASN A 51 -2.01 6.65 -14.40
CA ASN A 51 -2.60 6.92 -13.09
C ASN A 51 -3.10 8.38 -12.97
N ALA A 52 -2.30 9.35 -13.42
CA ALA A 52 -2.68 10.75 -13.45
C ALA A 52 -3.87 10.99 -14.40
N TRP A 53 -3.89 10.33 -15.55
CA TRP A 53 -5.02 10.37 -16.48
C TRP A 53 -6.29 9.75 -15.89
N THR A 54 -6.21 8.61 -15.20
CA THR A 54 -7.36 8.01 -14.51
C THR A 54 -7.92 8.94 -13.43
N MET A 55 -7.05 9.61 -12.66
CA MET A 55 -7.49 10.63 -11.71
C MET A 55 -8.26 11.77 -12.39
N TRP A 56 -7.74 12.26 -13.51
CA TRP A 56 -8.39 13.31 -14.29
C TRP A 56 -9.74 12.84 -14.86
N TRP A 57 -9.80 11.62 -15.42
CA TRP A 57 -11.03 11.02 -15.94
C TRP A 57 -12.10 10.87 -14.86
N ASN A 58 -11.72 10.41 -13.66
CA ASN A 58 -12.64 10.30 -12.52
C ASN A 58 -13.28 11.65 -12.17
N GLY A 59 -12.51 12.73 -12.24
CA GLY A 59 -13.00 14.08 -12.03
C GLY A 59 -13.94 14.58 -13.13
N GLN A 60 -13.56 14.40 -14.39
CA GLN A 60 -14.40 14.74 -15.55
C GLN A 60 -15.73 13.98 -15.53
N ALA A 61 -15.69 12.67 -15.26
CA ALA A 61 -16.90 11.86 -15.18
C ALA A 61 -17.81 12.30 -14.03
N ALA A 62 -17.25 12.74 -12.89
CA ALA A 62 -18.05 13.27 -11.79
C ALA A 62 -18.80 14.56 -12.18
N GLU A 63 -18.19 15.45 -12.97
CA GLU A 63 -18.88 16.64 -13.50
C GLU A 63 -20.02 16.30 -14.46
N GLN A 64 -19.95 15.13 -15.10
CA GLN A 64 -20.96 14.60 -16.03
C GLN A 64 -21.95 13.64 -15.35
N GLY A 65 -21.99 13.61 -14.02
CA GLY A 65 -22.90 12.75 -13.24
C GLY A 65 -22.64 11.26 -13.39
N PHE A 66 -21.42 10.85 -13.77
CA PHE A 66 -20.99 9.47 -14.02
C PHE A 66 -21.74 8.73 -15.14
N SER A 67 -22.49 9.44 -15.99
CA SER A 67 -23.32 8.86 -17.07
C SER A 67 -22.54 7.92 -18.01
N ASN A 68 -21.31 8.28 -18.36
CA ASN A 68 -20.42 7.50 -19.24
C ASN A 68 -19.14 7.05 -18.53
N TYR A 69 -19.17 6.84 -17.21
CA TYR A 69 -17.96 6.60 -16.40
C TYR A 69 -17.07 5.46 -16.93
N TRP A 70 -17.69 4.39 -17.42
CA TRP A 70 -16.98 3.22 -17.90
C TRP A 70 -16.50 3.35 -19.35
N ASP A 71 -17.14 4.20 -20.15
CA ASP A 71 -16.79 4.48 -21.54
C ASP A 71 -15.72 5.57 -21.63
N ALA A 72 -14.58 5.30 -21.00
CA ALA A 72 -13.43 6.20 -21.05
C ALA A 72 -12.91 6.34 -22.50
N PRO A 73 -12.34 7.50 -22.89
CA PRO A 73 -11.95 7.80 -24.27
C PRO A 73 -10.64 7.10 -24.66
N ILE A 74 -10.63 5.78 -24.58
CA ILE A 74 -9.54 4.88 -24.94
C ILE A 74 -10.13 3.64 -25.64
N PHE A 75 -9.36 3.04 -26.56
CA PHE A 75 -9.72 1.79 -27.22
C PHE A 75 -11.05 1.80 -28.00
N TYR A 76 -11.45 2.92 -28.62
CA TYR A 76 -12.61 2.94 -29.51
C TYR A 76 -12.57 1.79 -30.53
N PRO A 77 -13.70 1.09 -30.82
CA PRO A 77 -15.08 1.31 -30.36
C PRO A 77 -15.45 0.56 -29.06
N GLU A 78 -14.47 0.11 -28.28
CA GLU A 78 -14.74 -0.73 -27.12
C GLU A 78 -15.55 0.00 -26.04
N ARG A 79 -16.67 -0.60 -25.64
CA ARG A 79 -17.48 -0.13 -24.51
C ARG A 79 -16.91 -0.62 -23.19
N ASP A 80 -17.23 0.08 -22.11
CA ASP A 80 -16.69 -0.19 -20.77
C ASP A 80 -15.15 -0.17 -20.74
N ALA A 81 -14.51 0.63 -21.60
CA ALA A 81 -13.06 0.64 -21.80
C ALA A 81 -12.24 0.92 -20.53
N LEU A 82 -12.80 1.65 -19.55
CA LEU A 82 -12.15 1.86 -18.26
C LEU A 82 -11.95 0.55 -17.48
N ALA A 83 -12.80 -0.46 -17.68
CA ALA A 83 -12.76 -1.72 -16.95
C ALA A 83 -11.54 -2.60 -17.27
N PHE A 84 -10.83 -2.30 -18.37
CA PHE A 84 -9.52 -2.90 -18.66
C PHE A 84 -8.41 -2.36 -17.75
N SER A 85 -8.66 -1.24 -17.09
CA SER A 85 -7.79 -0.59 -16.12
C SER A 85 -8.42 -0.63 -14.72
N GLU A 86 -7.65 -0.17 -13.73
CA GLU A 86 -8.16 0.02 -12.39
C GLU A 86 -8.89 1.37 -12.32
N PRO A 87 -10.16 1.43 -11.90
CA PRO A 87 -10.96 2.66 -11.99
C PRO A 87 -10.59 3.71 -10.94
N LEU A 88 -9.93 3.31 -9.85
CA LEU A 88 -9.43 4.19 -8.78
C LEU A 88 -10.42 5.28 -8.27
N PRO A 89 -11.70 5.01 -7.97
CA PRO A 89 -12.69 6.06 -7.65
C PRO A 89 -12.25 7.02 -6.54
N THR A 90 -11.41 6.58 -5.60
CA THR A 90 -10.89 7.39 -4.51
C THR A 90 -10.00 8.57 -4.95
N THR A 91 -9.49 8.57 -6.19
CA THR A 91 -8.71 9.70 -6.71
C THR A 91 -9.57 10.94 -6.93
N LEU A 92 -10.91 10.82 -6.93
CA LEU A 92 -11.83 11.95 -6.98
C LEU A 92 -11.57 12.95 -5.84
N ALA A 93 -11.00 12.51 -4.72
CA ALA A 93 -10.58 13.38 -3.62
C ALA A 93 -9.56 14.46 -4.04
N ALA A 94 -8.82 14.25 -5.13
CA ALA A 94 -7.88 15.23 -5.68
C ALA A 94 -8.52 16.21 -6.67
N TRP A 95 -9.78 15.99 -7.07
CA TRP A 95 -10.46 16.80 -8.08
C TRP A 95 -10.61 18.28 -7.69
N PRO A 96 -10.99 18.63 -6.44
CA PRO A 96 -11.08 20.05 -6.05
C PRO A 96 -9.75 20.79 -6.23
N LEU A 97 -8.63 20.12 -5.94
CA LEU A 97 -7.30 20.71 -6.12
C LEU A 97 -6.97 20.92 -7.60
N TYR A 98 -7.37 19.99 -8.47
CA TYR A 98 -7.26 20.21 -9.92
C TYR A 98 -8.08 21.44 -10.35
N LYS A 99 -9.33 21.60 -9.89
CA LYS A 99 -10.18 22.75 -10.25
C LYS A 99 -9.60 24.08 -9.80
N LEU A 100 -8.95 24.12 -8.64
CA LEU A 100 -8.31 25.32 -8.12
C LEU A 100 -7.01 25.69 -8.85
N THR A 101 -6.32 24.73 -9.44
CA THR A 101 -4.93 24.91 -9.89
C THR A 101 -4.71 24.70 -11.39
N GLY A 102 -5.64 24.04 -12.07
CA GLY A 102 -5.52 23.61 -13.46
C GLY A 102 -4.44 22.55 -13.72
N SER A 103 -3.77 22.02 -12.68
CA SER A 103 -2.63 21.11 -12.83
C SER A 103 -2.95 19.70 -12.36
N VAL A 104 -3.09 18.77 -13.31
CA VAL A 104 -3.25 17.34 -13.02
C VAL A 104 -2.04 16.81 -12.25
N THR A 105 -0.83 17.21 -12.67
CA THR A 105 0.42 16.82 -12.02
C THR A 105 0.45 17.23 -10.55
N TRP A 106 0.07 18.48 -10.24
CA TRP A 106 0.07 18.95 -8.86
C TRP A 106 -1.00 18.28 -7.99
N ALA A 107 -2.20 18.08 -8.53
CA ALA A 107 -3.25 17.34 -7.86
C ALA A 107 -2.82 15.90 -7.53
N TYR A 108 -2.20 15.22 -8.50
CA TYR A 108 -1.72 13.85 -8.33
C TYR A 108 -0.58 13.75 -7.31
N ASN A 109 0.43 14.61 -7.41
CA ASN A 109 1.56 14.62 -6.47
C ASN A 109 1.10 14.95 -5.04
N THR A 110 0.12 15.84 -4.89
CA THR A 110 -0.47 16.12 -3.58
C THR A 110 -1.20 14.90 -3.03
N LEU A 111 -1.99 14.21 -3.86
CA LEU A 111 -2.65 12.96 -3.49
C LEU A 111 -1.63 11.88 -3.06
N LEU A 112 -0.50 11.78 -3.75
CA LEU A 112 0.60 10.87 -3.44
C LEU A 112 1.25 11.21 -2.08
N LEU A 113 1.63 12.47 -1.84
CA LEU A 113 2.23 12.90 -0.56
C LEU A 113 1.26 12.74 0.62
N VAL A 114 -0.02 13.05 0.41
CA VAL A 114 -1.08 12.80 1.41
C VAL A 114 -1.18 11.31 1.69
N SER A 115 -1.14 10.45 0.67
CA SER A 115 -1.23 9.00 0.85
C SER A 115 -0.05 8.45 1.66
N LEU A 116 1.18 8.85 1.37
CA LEU A 116 2.38 8.48 2.15
C LEU A 116 2.30 8.94 3.61
N THR A 117 1.79 10.15 3.82
CA THR A 117 1.58 10.72 5.15
C THR A 117 0.51 9.93 5.92
N LEU A 118 -0.62 9.63 5.26
CA LEU A 118 -1.71 8.86 5.83
C LEU A 118 -1.31 7.41 6.14
N ASN A 119 -0.41 6.80 5.36
CA ASN A 119 0.13 5.47 5.70
C ASN A 119 0.72 5.46 7.12
N GLY A 120 1.58 6.44 7.42
CA GLY A 120 2.22 6.58 8.73
C GLY A 120 1.24 6.96 9.84
N ILE A 121 0.34 7.93 9.60
CA ILE A 121 -0.68 8.36 10.58
C ILE A 121 -1.62 7.19 10.92
N SER A 122 -2.02 6.40 9.93
CA SER A 122 -2.91 5.24 10.11
C SER A 122 -2.23 4.14 10.91
N THR A 123 -0.94 3.87 10.65
CA THR A 123 -0.14 2.97 11.46
C THR A 123 0.00 3.48 12.90
N PHE A 124 0.27 4.77 13.08
CA PHE A 124 0.31 5.38 14.41
C PHE A 124 -1.02 5.18 15.17
N ALA A 125 -2.16 5.41 14.50
CA ALA A 125 -3.49 5.19 15.06
C ALA A 125 -3.70 3.74 15.54
N LEU A 126 -3.37 2.77 14.68
CA LEU A 126 -3.49 1.34 14.94
C LEU A 126 -2.59 0.92 16.12
N LEU A 127 -1.31 1.32 16.10
CA LEU A 127 -0.36 0.97 17.16
C LEU A 127 -0.73 1.60 18.51
N ARG A 128 -1.31 2.82 18.49
CA ARG A 128 -1.85 3.47 19.68
C ARG A 128 -3.07 2.72 20.23
N HIS A 129 -3.93 2.19 19.35
CA HIS A 129 -5.04 1.32 19.75
C HIS A 129 -4.56 0.04 20.45
N LEU A 130 -3.45 -0.54 20.00
CA LEU A 130 -2.77 -1.67 20.64
C LEU A 130 -2.08 -1.31 21.97
N ARG A 131 -2.11 -0.03 22.36
CA ARG A 131 -1.50 0.51 23.58
C ARG A 131 -0.01 0.20 23.64
N LEU A 132 0.68 0.44 22.53
CA LEU A 132 2.14 0.43 22.48
C LEU A 132 2.72 1.70 23.12
N ASP A 133 4.03 1.71 23.33
CA ASP A 133 4.74 2.88 23.83
C ASP A 133 4.69 4.01 22.79
N HIS A 134 4.64 5.27 23.22
CA HIS A 134 4.57 6.42 22.31
C HIS A 134 5.72 6.44 21.30
N ARG A 135 6.95 6.10 21.71
CA ARG A 135 8.12 6.06 20.81
C ARG A 135 8.00 4.96 19.79
N ALA A 136 7.60 3.77 20.23
CA ALA A 136 7.33 2.64 19.35
C ALA A 136 6.23 2.94 18.32
N THR A 137 5.20 3.69 18.75
CA THR A 137 4.09 4.11 17.89
C THR A 137 4.54 5.13 16.84
N LEU A 138 5.31 6.14 17.23
CA LEU A 138 5.89 7.13 16.32
C LEU A 138 6.85 6.50 15.30
N LEU A 139 7.77 5.65 15.78
CA LEU A 139 8.72 4.95 14.93
C LEU A 139 8.03 3.98 13.97
N GLY A 140 6.99 3.27 14.41
CA GLY A 140 6.19 2.41 13.53
C GLY A 140 5.47 3.19 12.42
N GLY A 141 4.93 4.38 12.75
CA GLY A 141 4.36 5.30 11.75
C GLY A 141 5.42 5.76 10.74
N ALA A 142 6.58 6.20 11.22
CA ALA A 142 7.71 6.61 10.37
C ALA A 142 8.17 5.48 9.44
N MET A 143 8.35 4.26 9.95
CA MET A 143 8.73 3.08 9.15
C MET A 143 7.71 2.76 8.05
N MET A 144 6.42 2.98 8.29
CA MET A 144 5.38 2.76 7.28
C MET A 144 5.37 3.86 6.20
N THR A 145 5.65 5.11 6.58
CA THR A 145 5.74 6.22 5.62
C THR A 145 6.85 5.99 4.59
N VAL A 146 7.98 5.38 5.00
CA VAL A 146 9.13 5.08 4.13
C VAL A 146 9.23 3.59 3.76
N LEU A 147 8.09 2.90 3.61
CA LEU A 147 8.08 1.46 3.33
C LEU A 147 8.76 1.14 1.98
N PRO A 148 9.79 0.27 1.91
CA PRO A 148 10.54 0.05 0.69
C PRO A 148 9.71 -0.38 -0.52
N PHE A 149 8.71 -1.26 -0.32
CA PHE A 149 7.78 -1.66 -1.38
C PHE A 149 7.07 -0.47 -2.03
N VAL A 150 6.62 0.51 -1.22
CA VAL A 150 5.91 1.69 -1.70
C VAL A 150 6.81 2.56 -2.59
N PHE A 151 8.09 2.70 -2.25
CA PHE A 151 9.04 3.47 -3.05
C PHE A 151 9.53 2.73 -4.29
N ALA A 152 9.48 1.40 -4.28
CA ALA A 152 9.72 0.60 -5.49
C ALA A 152 8.57 0.73 -6.51
N GLU A 153 7.36 1.07 -6.05
CA GLU A 153 6.15 1.22 -6.87
C GLU A 153 5.60 2.67 -6.82
N LEU A 154 6.50 3.65 -6.69
CA LEU A 154 6.14 5.05 -6.43
C LEU A 154 5.32 5.69 -7.57
N GLY A 155 5.45 5.19 -8.81
CA GLY A 155 4.68 5.62 -9.96
C GLY A 155 3.29 4.97 -10.06
N VAL A 156 2.96 4.04 -9.16
CA VAL A 156 1.69 3.30 -9.13
C VAL A 156 0.92 3.71 -7.88
N TRP A 157 0.19 4.83 -7.93
CA TRP A 157 -0.45 5.44 -6.75
C TRP A 157 -1.29 4.46 -5.92
N GLN A 158 -2.05 3.57 -6.57
CA GLN A 158 -2.85 2.57 -5.87
C GLN A 158 -2.03 1.62 -4.99
N LEU A 159 -0.75 1.39 -5.33
CA LEU A 159 0.17 0.59 -4.54
C LEU A 159 0.85 1.40 -3.44
N VAL A 160 0.91 2.73 -3.59
CA VAL A 160 1.41 3.68 -2.59
C VAL A 160 0.40 3.90 -1.46
N ALA A 161 -0.89 3.95 -1.76
CA ALA A 161 -1.96 4.24 -0.81
C ALA A 161 -2.32 3.04 0.09
N LEU A 162 -1.53 2.81 1.15
CA LEU A 162 -1.75 1.72 2.11
C LEU A 162 -2.75 2.08 3.21
N PHE A 163 -3.01 3.37 3.45
CA PHE A 163 -3.82 3.85 4.56
C PHE A 163 -5.23 3.19 4.65
N PRO A 164 -5.97 2.91 3.55
CA PRO A 164 -7.26 2.23 3.66
C PRO A 164 -7.10 0.78 4.16
N THR A 165 -6.06 0.08 3.70
CA THR A 165 -5.72 -1.28 4.15
C THR A 165 -5.44 -1.28 5.66
N ILE A 166 -4.67 -0.30 6.14
CA ILE A 166 -4.34 -0.13 7.56
C ILE A 166 -5.59 0.26 8.37
N TRP A 167 -6.47 1.10 7.82
CA TRP A 167 -7.77 1.41 8.43
C TRP A 167 -8.67 0.19 8.53
N THR A 168 -8.69 -0.67 7.52
CA THR A 168 -9.42 -1.94 7.55
C THR A 168 -8.96 -2.81 8.71
N LEU A 169 -7.64 -2.96 8.90
CA LEU A 169 -7.08 -3.69 10.03
C LEU A 169 -7.43 -3.02 11.38
N HIS A 170 -7.35 -1.70 11.45
CA HIS A 170 -7.69 -0.97 12.67
C HIS A 170 -9.19 -1.11 13.01
N ALA A 171 -10.07 -1.00 12.03
CA ALA A 171 -11.51 -1.18 12.16
C ALA A 171 -11.86 -2.62 12.58
N LEU A 172 -11.17 -3.63 12.03
CA LEU A 172 -11.29 -5.01 12.49
C LEU A 172 -10.95 -5.15 13.98
N LEU A 173 -9.85 -4.54 14.45
CA LEU A 173 -9.48 -4.57 15.87
C LEU A 173 -10.52 -3.88 16.76
N LEU A 174 -11.14 -2.79 16.28
CA LEU A 174 -12.25 -2.13 16.96
C LEU A 174 -13.48 -3.03 17.06
N CYS A 175 -13.87 -3.69 15.96
CA CYS A 175 -14.97 -4.66 15.90
C CYS A 175 -14.77 -5.81 16.89
N VAL A 176 -13.58 -6.43 16.89
CA VAL A 176 -13.29 -7.56 17.77
C VAL A 176 -13.26 -7.15 19.25
N SER A 177 -12.74 -5.96 19.54
CA SER A 177 -12.63 -5.48 20.91
C SER A 177 -13.98 -5.13 21.51
N ARG A 178 -14.86 -4.49 20.71
CA ARG A 178 -16.17 -4.02 21.14
C ARG A 178 -17.15 -4.07 19.95
N PRO A 179 -17.85 -5.18 19.71
CA PRO A 179 -18.77 -5.30 18.58
C PRO A 179 -19.89 -4.24 18.64
N SER A 180 -20.20 -3.62 17.49
CA SER A 180 -21.37 -2.74 17.31
C SER A 180 -21.65 -2.57 15.82
N TYR A 181 -22.90 -2.23 15.45
CA TYR A 181 -23.26 -1.99 14.05
C TYR A 181 -22.41 -0.90 13.40
N GLY A 182 -22.22 0.24 14.07
CA GLY A 182 -21.37 1.32 13.54
C GLY A 182 -19.91 0.90 13.30
N ARG A 183 -19.35 -0.02 14.10
CA ARG A 183 -18.01 -0.56 13.86
C ARG A 183 -17.99 -1.57 12.72
N GLY A 184 -19.04 -2.38 12.59
CA GLY A 184 -19.24 -3.26 11.43
C GLY A 184 -19.28 -2.45 10.13
N ALA A 185 -20.08 -1.38 10.10
CA ALA A 185 -20.12 -0.46 8.97
C ALA A 185 -18.76 0.21 8.70
N LEU A 186 -18.03 0.65 9.74
CA LEU A 186 -16.68 1.19 9.59
C LEU A 186 -15.70 0.15 9.00
N PHE A 187 -15.75 -1.10 9.45
CA PHE A 187 -14.91 -2.18 8.92
C PHE A 187 -15.24 -2.50 7.47
N GLY A 188 -16.53 -2.61 7.12
CA GLY A 188 -16.98 -2.80 5.75
C GLY A 188 -16.61 -1.63 4.84
N GLY A 189 -16.83 -0.40 5.31
CA GLY A 189 -16.52 0.83 4.58
C GLY A 189 -15.02 1.00 4.34
N ALA A 190 -14.17 0.71 5.34
CA ALA A 190 -12.72 0.70 5.17
C ALA A 190 -12.26 -0.38 4.17
N GLY A 191 -12.88 -1.57 4.21
CA GLY A 191 -12.65 -2.64 3.24
C GLY A 191 -13.05 -2.25 1.82
N GLY A 192 -14.22 -1.64 1.65
CA GLY A 192 -14.69 -1.10 0.37
C GLY A 192 -13.78 0.01 -0.15
N LEU A 193 -13.34 0.93 0.72
CA LEU A 193 -12.37 1.97 0.39
C LEU A 193 -11.02 1.36 -0.03
N THR A 194 -10.58 0.29 0.62
CA THR A 194 -9.37 -0.45 0.23
C THR A 194 -9.48 -0.96 -1.20
N TYR A 195 -10.61 -1.55 -1.57
CA TYR A 195 -10.84 -2.01 -2.94
C TYR A 195 -10.96 -0.86 -3.96
N TRP A 196 -11.65 0.24 -3.62
CA TRP A 196 -11.76 1.40 -4.50
C TRP A 196 -10.43 2.13 -4.71
N THR A 197 -9.53 2.10 -3.73
CA THR A 197 -8.16 2.60 -3.87
C THR A 197 -7.28 1.63 -4.63
N CYS A 198 -7.38 0.33 -4.33
CA CYS A 198 -6.58 -0.72 -4.94
C CYS A 198 -7.31 -2.06 -4.88
N GLY A 199 -7.85 -2.52 -6.01
CA GLY A 199 -8.56 -3.78 -6.15
C GLY A 199 -7.68 -4.98 -5.80
N TYR A 200 -6.37 -4.91 -6.08
CA TYR A 200 -5.39 -5.91 -5.61
C TYR A 200 -5.38 -5.99 -4.09
N TYR A 201 -5.23 -4.86 -3.38
CA TYR A 201 -5.18 -4.86 -1.92
C TYR A 201 -6.53 -5.24 -1.30
N GLY A 202 -7.65 -4.82 -1.89
CA GLY A 202 -8.98 -5.22 -1.44
C GLY A 202 -9.18 -6.73 -1.50
N LEU A 203 -8.89 -7.35 -2.65
CA LEU A 203 -9.02 -8.80 -2.84
C LEU A 203 -8.04 -9.57 -1.97
N PHE A 204 -6.77 -9.15 -1.92
CA PHE A 204 -5.72 -9.83 -1.15
C PHE A 204 -6.01 -9.74 0.35
N LEU A 205 -6.38 -8.57 0.86
CA LEU A 205 -6.72 -8.40 2.27
C LEU A 205 -7.96 -9.22 2.63
N ALA A 206 -8.99 -9.28 1.79
CA ALA A 206 -10.16 -10.11 2.03
C ALA A 206 -9.78 -11.59 2.20
N THR A 207 -8.95 -12.13 1.31
CA THR A 207 -8.44 -13.51 1.41
C THR A 207 -7.61 -13.73 2.67
N LEU A 208 -6.69 -12.81 2.99
CA LEU A 208 -5.85 -12.91 4.19
C LEU A 208 -6.67 -12.84 5.48
N LEU A 209 -7.68 -11.97 5.53
CA LEU A 209 -8.56 -11.83 6.69
C LEU A 209 -9.49 -13.03 6.85
N ALA A 210 -10.03 -13.57 5.76
CA ALA A 210 -10.84 -14.80 5.81
C ALA A 210 -10.06 -15.96 6.46
N ALA A 211 -8.78 -16.08 6.11
CA ALA A 211 -7.91 -17.14 6.62
C ALA A 211 -7.38 -16.90 8.05
N SER A 212 -7.36 -15.67 8.57
CA SER A 212 -6.65 -15.34 9.83
C SER A 212 -7.45 -14.56 10.87
N ALA A 213 -8.52 -13.85 10.52
CA ALA A 213 -9.22 -12.95 11.45
C ALA A 213 -9.84 -13.67 12.66
N TRP A 214 -10.19 -14.96 12.52
CA TRP A 214 -10.70 -15.80 13.60
C TRP A 214 -9.73 -15.92 14.79
N ILE A 215 -8.43 -15.77 14.57
CA ILE A 215 -7.38 -15.78 15.61
C ILE A 215 -7.65 -14.67 16.66
N LEU A 216 -8.14 -13.51 16.20
CA LEU A 216 -8.45 -12.37 17.07
C LEU A 216 -9.67 -12.64 17.96
N LEU A 217 -10.66 -13.40 17.45
CA LEU A 217 -11.90 -13.73 18.14
C LEU A 217 -11.70 -14.72 19.31
N GLY A 218 -10.69 -15.59 19.24
CA GLY A 218 -10.36 -16.53 20.31
C GLY A 218 -11.42 -17.63 20.50
N ARG A 219 -12.20 -17.61 21.58
CA ARG A 219 -13.37 -18.51 21.76
C ARG A 219 -14.70 -17.85 21.36
N LYS A 220 -14.70 -16.53 21.11
CA LYS A 220 -15.93 -15.77 20.83
C LYS A 220 -16.55 -16.10 19.48
N TRP A 221 -15.79 -16.67 18.54
CA TRP A 221 -16.29 -17.10 17.23
C TRP A 221 -17.44 -18.13 17.33
N ARG A 222 -17.54 -18.85 18.46
CA ARG A 222 -18.64 -19.79 18.73
C ARG A 222 -19.98 -19.11 19.07
N SER A 223 -19.99 -17.81 19.35
CA SER A 223 -21.22 -17.09 19.66
C SER A 223 -21.83 -16.49 18.39
N PRO A 224 -23.10 -16.79 18.05
CA PRO A 224 -23.76 -16.28 16.83
C PRO A 224 -23.83 -14.74 16.82
N ARG A 225 -23.96 -14.10 17.99
CA ARG A 225 -23.97 -12.63 18.12
C ARG A 225 -22.67 -11.97 17.66
N THR A 226 -21.56 -12.71 17.63
CA THR A 226 -20.26 -12.22 17.13
C THR A 226 -20.25 -12.04 15.61
N TRP A 227 -21.16 -12.69 14.89
CA TRP A 227 -21.23 -12.69 13.43
C TRP A 227 -22.11 -11.58 12.84
N LEU A 228 -22.97 -10.94 13.64
CA LEU A 228 -23.81 -9.82 13.20
C LEU A 228 -22.98 -8.60 12.74
N THR A 229 -21.86 -8.32 13.42
CA THR A 229 -20.98 -7.20 13.06
C THR A 229 -20.20 -7.47 11.75
N PRO A 230 -19.57 -8.65 11.55
CA PRO A 230 -19.02 -9.04 10.24
C PRO A 230 -20.05 -9.09 9.11
N LEU A 231 -21.30 -9.50 9.37
CA LEU A 231 -22.34 -9.52 8.35
C LEU A 231 -22.63 -8.12 7.81
N LEU A 232 -22.78 -7.13 8.69
CA LEU A 232 -22.94 -5.73 8.28
C LEU A 232 -21.69 -5.21 7.55
N ALA A 233 -20.49 -5.59 8.00
CA ALA A 233 -19.26 -5.23 7.29
C ALA A 233 -19.24 -5.81 5.87
N PHE A 234 -19.66 -7.06 5.70
CA PHE A 234 -19.77 -7.70 4.39
C PHE A 234 -20.83 -7.02 3.51
N ALA A 235 -21.98 -6.66 4.08
CA ALA A 235 -23.01 -5.92 3.37
C ALA A 235 -22.50 -4.56 2.87
N VAL A 236 -21.88 -3.76 3.74
CA VAL A 236 -21.33 -2.44 3.38
C VAL A 236 -20.16 -2.54 2.38
N ALA A 237 -19.25 -3.51 2.57
CA ALA A 237 -18.18 -3.73 1.59
C ALA A 237 -18.76 -4.19 0.24
N GLY A 238 -19.75 -5.09 0.27
CA GLY A 238 -20.42 -5.61 -0.92
C GLY A 238 -21.18 -4.54 -1.70
N THR A 239 -21.83 -3.58 -1.04
CA THR A 239 -22.50 -2.46 -1.73
C THR A 239 -21.51 -1.52 -2.40
N MET A 240 -20.34 -1.27 -1.81
CA MET A 240 -19.29 -0.44 -2.41
C MET A 240 -18.59 -1.17 -3.57
N ILE A 241 -18.20 -2.43 -3.36
CA ILE A 241 -17.39 -3.21 -4.31
C ILE A 241 -18.24 -3.73 -5.47
N GLY A 242 -19.49 -4.13 -5.19
CA GLY A 242 -20.38 -4.82 -6.11
C GLY A 242 -20.54 -4.15 -7.48
N PRO A 243 -20.86 -2.84 -7.56
CA PRO A 243 -21.02 -2.15 -8.85
C PRO A 243 -19.75 -2.19 -9.72
N VAL A 244 -18.59 -1.93 -9.11
CA VAL A 244 -17.28 -1.93 -9.80
C VAL A 244 -16.92 -3.35 -10.25
N ALA A 245 -17.00 -4.32 -9.34
CA ALA A 245 -16.69 -5.72 -9.63
C ALA A 245 -17.62 -6.29 -10.70
N ARG A 246 -18.90 -5.90 -10.72
CA ARG A 246 -19.88 -6.36 -11.71
C ARG A 246 -19.49 -5.96 -13.13
N VAL A 247 -19.05 -4.72 -13.35
CA VAL A 247 -18.62 -4.26 -14.68
C VAL A 247 -17.32 -4.95 -15.09
N GLN A 248 -16.32 -5.00 -14.21
CA GLN A 248 -15.06 -5.68 -14.48
C GLN A 248 -15.25 -7.17 -14.80
N MET A 249 -16.13 -7.87 -14.07
CA MET A 249 -16.44 -9.28 -14.34
C MET A 249 -17.19 -9.46 -15.66
N ARG A 250 -18.08 -8.53 -16.03
CA ARG A 250 -18.78 -8.55 -17.32
C ARG A 250 -17.79 -8.41 -18.47
N VAL A 251 -16.90 -7.41 -18.41
CA VAL A 251 -15.87 -7.17 -19.44
C VAL A 251 -14.89 -8.34 -19.51
N ALA A 252 -14.45 -8.86 -18.35
CA ALA A 252 -13.58 -10.02 -18.30
C ALA A 252 -14.21 -11.26 -18.94
N LYS A 253 -15.51 -11.52 -18.70
CA LYS A 253 -16.24 -12.62 -19.34
C LYS A 253 -16.42 -12.40 -20.84
N ARG A 254 -16.82 -11.19 -21.26
CA ARG A 254 -17.06 -10.83 -22.67
C ARG A 254 -15.81 -11.03 -23.53
N HIS A 255 -14.65 -10.70 -22.99
CA HIS A 255 -13.36 -10.78 -23.70
C HIS A 255 -12.57 -12.04 -23.36
N GLY A 256 -13.14 -12.98 -22.61
CA GLY A 256 -12.44 -14.19 -22.17
C GLY A 256 -11.13 -13.90 -21.45
N LEU A 257 -11.04 -12.77 -20.74
CA LEU A 257 -9.80 -12.34 -20.10
C LEU A 257 -9.38 -13.40 -19.09
N GLN A 258 -8.21 -13.98 -19.28
CA GLN A 258 -7.55 -14.85 -18.32
C GLN A 258 -6.05 -14.56 -18.39
N ARG A 259 -5.37 -14.61 -17.25
CA ARG A 259 -3.92 -14.41 -17.21
C ARG A 259 -3.21 -15.73 -17.50
N PRO A 260 -2.35 -15.79 -18.55
CA PRO A 260 -1.58 -16.99 -18.83
C PRO A 260 -0.75 -17.40 -17.61
N ALA A 261 -0.76 -18.70 -17.28
CA ALA A 261 -0.04 -19.23 -16.11
C ALA A 261 1.44 -18.86 -16.13
N GLU A 262 2.07 -18.83 -17.30
CA GLU A 262 3.46 -18.42 -17.45
C GLU A 262 3.71 -16.96 -17.05
N THR A 263 2.78 -16.06 -17.41
CA THR A 263 2.88 -14.65 -16.99
C THR A 263 2.73 -14.52 -15.47
N VAL A 264 1.78 -15.25 -14.88
CA VAL A 264 1.56 -15.26 -13.43
C VAL A 264 2.78 -15.83 -12.70
N ARG A 265 3.37 -16.92 -13.18
CA ARG A 265 4.58 -17.55 -12.63
C ARG A 265 5.79 -16.62 -12.73
N ARG A 266 5.98 -15.95 -13.87
CA ARG A 266 7.05 -14.95 -14.08
C ARG A 266 6.93 -13.79 -13.10
N LEU A 267 5.71 -13.31 -12.86
CA LEU A 267 5.39 -12.20 -11.94
C LEU A 267 5.07 -12.66 -10.50
N SER A 268 5.41 -13.91 -10.15
CA SER A 268 5.39 -14.40 -8.78
C SER A 268 6.74 -14.10 -8.09
N ALA A 269 6.73 -13.87 -6.78
CA ALA A 269 7.95 -13.66 -6.02
C ALA A 269 8.77 -14.95 -5.87
N ASP A 270 10.07 -14.81 -5.67
CA ASP A 270 10.96 -15.83 -5.13
C ASP A 270 11.25 -15.52 -3.65
N TRP A 271 11.48 -16.54 -2.84
CA TRP A 271 11.80 -16.35 -1.42
C TRP A 271 13.10 -15.55 -1.24
N ARG A 272 14.05 -15.66 -2.18
CA ARG A 272 15.30 -14.89 -2.19
C ARG A 272 15.08 -13.41 -2.42
N ASP A 273 13.98 -13.00 -3.07
CA ASP A 273 13.68 -11.58 -3.32
C ASP A 273 13.51 -10.80 -2.01
N TYR A 274 13.09 -11.47 -0.93
CA TYR A 274 12.98 -10.87 0.41
C TYR A 274 14.32 -10.61 1.09
N SER A 275 15.42 -11.11 0.53
CA SER A 275 16.80 -10.79 0.93
C SER A 275 17.45 -9.72 0.04
N ALA A 276 16.87 -9.45 -1.12
CA ALA A 276 17.39 -8.50 -2.11
C ALA A 276 16.82 -7.09 -1.86
N PRO A 277 17.63 -6.10 -1.42
CA PRO A 277 17.18 -4.73 -1.23
C PRO A 277 16.84 -4.07 -2.56
N PRO A 278 15.75 -3.25 -2.62
CA PRO A 278 15.34 -2.55 -3.84
C PRO A 278 16.39 -1.54 -4.31
N TYR A 279 17.14 -0.95 -3.39
CA TYR A 279 18.19 0.03 -3.67
C TYR A 279 19.30 -0.08 -2.63
N PRO A 280 20.47 0.56 -2.84
CA PRO A 280 21.57 0.46 -1.89
C PRO A 280 21.15 0.92 -0.49
N SER A 281 21.50 0.14 0.54
CA SER A 281 21.20 0.51 1.93
C SER A 281 21.98 1.78 2.32
N THR A 282 21.55 2.43 3.40
CA THR A 282 22.26 3.60 3.94
C THR A 282 23.70 3.27 4.32
N TRP A 283 23.95 2.05 4.79
CA TRP A 283 25.31 1.58 5.05
C TRP A 283 26.14 1.44 3.76
N GLN A 284 25.56 0.85 2.70
CA GLN A 284 26.25 0.73 1.41
C GLN A 284 26.56 2.09 0.79
N ARG A 285 25.64 3.06 0.91
CA ARG A 285 25.89 4.44 0.46
C ARG A 285 26.98 5.14 1.27
N LEU A 286 26.94 5.02 2.59
CA LEU A 286 27.98 5.59 3.46
C LEU A 286 29.35 5.00 3.13
N ARG A 287 29.43 3.67 2.96
CA ARG A 287 30.67 2.99 2.55
C ARG A 287 31.14 3.48 1.18
N ARG A 288 30.25 3.65 0.21
CA ARG A 288 30.59 4.21 -1.11
C ARG A 288 31.17 5.62 -0.97
N TRP A 289 30.58 6.46 -0.13
CA TRP A 289 31.06 7.82 0.12
C TRP A 289 32.43 7.86 0.79
N ILE A 290 32.68 6.99 1.77
CA ILE A 290 33.97 6.93 2.50
C ILE A 290 35.08 6.27 1.65
N SER A 291 34.79 5.13 1.02
CA SER A 291 35.82 4.28 0.38
C SER A 291 35.92 4.43 -1.14
N GLY A 292 35.00 5.17 -1.77
CA GLY A 292 34.87 5.25 -3.23
C GLY A 292 34.42 3.94 -3.91
N GLN A 293 34.42 2.81 -3.21
CA GLN A 293 34.09 1.51 -3.79
C GLN A 293 32.58 1.33 -3.97
N GLN A 294 32.18 1.05 -5.20
CA GLN A 294 30.80 0.69 -5.53
C GLN A 294 30.60 -0.82 -5.39
N GLN A 295 29.82 -1.23 -4.39
CA GLN A 295 29.39 -2.63 -4.29
C GLN A 295 28.15 -2.86 -5.16
N PRO A 296 28.14 -3.90 -6.02
CA PRO A 296 26.93 -4.28 -6.73
C PRO A 296 25.86 -4.68 -5.72
N LEU A 297 24.60 -4.40 -6.06
CA LEU A 297 23.49 -4.92 -5.28
C LEU A 297 23.52 -6.46 -5.31
N PRO A 298 23.12 -7.12 -4.22
CA PRO A 298 22.95 -8.57 -4.23
C PRO A 298 22.09 -8.99 -5.43
N PRO A 299 22.43 -10.10 -6.11
CA PRO A 299 21.63 -10.60 -7.20
C PRO A 299 20.21 -10.86 -6.70
N SER A 300 19.21 -10.44 -7.48
CA SER A 300 17.84 -10.89 -7.24
C SER A 300 17.63 -12.22 -7.95
N ALA A 301 16.87 -13.11 -7.32
CA ALA A 301 16.49 -14.38 -7.94
C ALA A 301 15.35 -14.23 -8.95
N SER A 302 14.65 -13.11 -8.93
CA SER A 302 13.55 -12.80 -9.84
C SER A 302 13.59 -11.35 -10.32
N LEU A 303 12.50 -10.90 -10.95
CA LEU A 303 12.29 -9.52 -11.35
C LEU A 303 12.18 -8.54 -10.17
N PHE A 304 11.96 -9.04 -8.95
CA PHE A 304 11.58 -8.20 -7.81
C PHE A 304 12.67 -8.11 -6.74
N ARG A 305 12.64 -7.04 -5.95
CA ARG A 305 13.53 -6.81 -4.80
C ARG A 305 12.68 -6.40 -3.60
N LEU A 306 12.32 -7.37 -2.76
CA LEU A 306 11.22 -7.29 -1.80
C LEU A 306 11.69 -7.16 -0.35
N HIS A 307 12.99 -6.96 -0.12
CA HIS A 307 13.58 -6.85 1.21
C HIS A 307 13.11 -5.57 1.93
N ALA A 308 12.68 -5.72 3.18
CA ALA A 308 12.13 -4.66 4.01
C ALA A 308 13.16 -3.97 4.93
N GLY A 309 14.33 -4.58 5.13
CA GLY A 309 15.36 -4.12 6.07
C GLY A 309 15.66 -5.16 7.14
N TRP A 310 16.93 -5.49 7.34
CA TRP A 310 17.38 -6.44 8.36
C TRP A 310 17.07 -5.95 9.76
N VAL A 311 17.14 -4.63 9.99
CA VAL A 311 16.81 -4.05 11.30
C VAL A 311 15.31 -4.20 11.57
N LYS A 312 14.45 -3.99 10.56
CA LYS A 312 13.01 -4.22 10.68
C LYS A 312 12.72 -5.71 10.94
N TYR A 313 13.38 -6.63 10.25
CA TYR A 313 13.23 -8.07 10.49
C TYR A 313 13.65 -8.48 11.91
N GLY A 314 14.82 -8.03 12.38
CA GLY A 314 15.28 -8.31 13.74
C GLY A 314 14.34 -7.77 14.82
N LEU A 315 13.83 -6.54 14.64
CA LEU A 315 12.83 -5.97 15.53
C LEU A 315 11.49 -6.72 15.47
N ALA A 316 11.08 -7.23 14.30
CA ALA A 316 9.86 -8.01 14.15
C ALA A 316 9.97 -9.36 14.89
N VAL A 317 11.10 -10.05 14.76
CA VAL A 317 11.40 -11.28 15.53
C VAL A 317 11.38 -10.99 17.02
N LEU A 318 12.03 -9.90 17.46
CA LEU A 318 11.98 -9.46 18.86
C LEU A 318 10.53 -9.20 19.31
N GLY A 319 9.69 -8.60 18.45
CA GLY A 319 8.27 -8.39 18.70
C GLY A 319 7.50 -9.67 18.96
N ILE A 320 7.71 -10.69 18.13
CA ILE A 320 7.10 -12.00 18.28
C ILE A 320 7.53 -12.62 19.62
N VAL A 321 8.85 -12.68 19.88
CA VAL A 321 9.42 -13.30 21.08
C VAL A 321 8.93 -12.61 22.36
N MET A 322 8.98 -11.28 22.40
CA MET A 322 8.59 -10.50 23.57
C MET A 322 7.09 -10.59 23.84
N VAL A 323 6.25 -10.62 22.81
CA VAL A 323 4.80 -10.69 22.99
C VAL A 323 4.31 -12.08 23.36
N VAL A 324 4.91 -13.14 22.82
CA VAL A 324 4.60 -14.52 23.24
C VAL A 324 4.86 -14.71 24.74
N ARG A 325 5.89 -14.04 25.27
CA ARG A 325 6.24 -14.05 26.71
C ARG A 325 5.37 -13.13 27.58
N THR A 326 4.52 -12.28 26.99
CA THR A 326 3.69 -11.34 27.77
C THR A 326 2.37 -11.96 28.25
N ARG A 327 1.98 -11.62 29.49
CA ARG A 327 0.73 -12.09 30.12
C ARG A 327 -0.58 -11.66 29.44
N PRO A 328 -0.72 -10.48 28.80
CA PRO A 328 -1.99 -10.08 28.20
C PRO A 328 -2.36 -10.94 26.98
N ARG A 329 -3.39 -11.79 27.14
CA ARG A 329 -3.88 -12.70 26.08
C ARG A 329 -4.20 -11.97 24.76
N TRP A 330 -4.68 -10.72 24.83
CA TRP A 330 -4.98 -9.90 23.64
C TRP A 330 -3.74 -9.59 22.79
N LYS A 331 -2.64 -9.14 23.42
CA LYS A 331 -1.41 -8.80 22.69
C LYS A 331 -0.83 -10.03 22.02
N ARG A 332 -0.89 -11.19 22.68
CA ARG A 332 -0.49 -12.48 22.10
C ARG A 332 -1.32 -12.83 20.86
N ARG A 333 -2.66 -12.71 20.93
CA ARG A 333 -3.53 -12.95 19.76
C ARG A 333 -3.22 -12.01 18.61
N TRP A 334 -2.96 -10.73 18.90
CA TRP A 334 -2.53 -9.78 17.89
C TRP A 334 -1.23 -10.22 17.21
N ALA A 335 -0.19 -10.58 17.97
CA ALA A 335 1.07 -11.01 17.38
C ALA A 335 0.94 -12.29 16.55
N VAL A 336 0.14 -13.26 17.01
CA VAL A 336 -0.15 -14.49 16.24
C VAL A 336 -0.94 -14.16 14.97
N PHE A 337 -1.94 -13.27 15.05
CA PHE A 337 -2.69 -12.80 13.88
C PHE A 337 -1.78 -12.10 12.87
N ALA A 338 -0.94 -11.15 13.32
CA ALA A 338 -0.02 -10.42 12.45
C ALA A 338 1.03 -11.36 11.82
N LEU A 339 1.54 -12.35 12.57
CA LEU A 339 2.44 -13.37 12.06
C LEU A 339 1.74 -14.29 11.05
N ALA A 340 0.51 -14.74 11.33
CA ALA A 340 -0.26 -15.55 10.40
C ALA A 340 -0.53 -14.79 9.09
N LEU A 341 -0.93 -13.52 9.18
CA LEU A 341 -1.13 -12.67 8.01
C LEU A 341 0.16 -12.48 7.21
N LEU A 342 1.30 -12.25 7.90
CA LEU A 342 2.63 -12.16 7.27
C LEU A 342 3.00 -13.44 6.53
N VAL A 343 2.86 -14.60 7.18
CA VAL A 343 3.22 -15.90 6.59
C VAL A 343 2.30 -16.24 5.42
N LEU A 344 0.99 -16.03 5.55
CA LEU A 344 0.03 -16.25 4.47
C LEU A 344 0.34 -15.34 3.27
N ALA A 345 0.61 -14.06 3.51
CA ALA A 345 0.99 -13.13 2.45
C ALA A 345 2.32 -13.54 1.79
N PHE A 346 3.31 -14.00 2.56
CA PHE A 346 4.55 -14.52 2.02
C PHE A 346 4.31 -15.76 1.14
N CYS A 347 3.52 -16.74 1.61
CA CYS A 347 3.23 -17.93 0.81
C CYS A 347 2.46 -17.60 -0.48
N LEU A 348 1.49 -16.68 -0.41
CA LEU A 348 0.70 -16.28 -1.58
C LEU A 348 1.49 -15.38 -2.55
N SER A 349 2.51 -14.65 -2.09
CA SER A 349 3.37 -13.84 -2.97
C SER A 349 4.22 -14.69 -3.92
N LEU A 350 4.57 -15.91 -3.49
CA LEU A 350 5.27 -16.90 -4.29
C LEU A 350 4.39 -17.44 -5.44
N GLY A 351 3.09 -17.13 -5.45
CA GLY A 351 2.16 -17.40 -6.55
C GLY A 351 2.25 -18.83 -7.08
N LEU A 352 2.49 -18.96 -8.39
CA LEU A 352 2.60 -20.27 -9.06
C LEU A 352 3.99 -20.92 -8.93
N ARG A 353 4.98 -20.24 -8.32
CA ARG A 353 6.30 -20.83 -8.02
C ARG A 353 6.25 -21.71 -6.78
N ALA A 354 5.38 -21.40 -5.83
CA ALA A 354 5.10 -22.27 -4.69
C ALA A 354 4.08 -23.35 -5.09
N ALA A 355 4.60 -24.49 -5.55
CA ALA A 355 3.83 -25.71 -5.79
C ALA A 355 4.43 -26.86 -4.97
N ALA A 356 3.63 -27.49 -4.11
CA ALA A 356 4.02 -28.68 -3.36
C ALA A 356 3.16 -29.84 -3.83
N GLY A 357 3.79 -30.94 -4.28
CA GLY A 357 3.06 -32.10 -4.82
C GLY A 357 2.13 -31.76 -6.01
N GLY A 358 2.50 -30.78 -6.83
CA GLY A 358 1.68 -30.30 -7.96
C GLY A 358 0.55 -29.34 -7.59
N ILE A 359 0.30 -29.08 -6.30
CA ILE A 359 -0.75 -28.17 -5.84
C ILE A 359 -0.13 -26.82 -5.48
N SER A 360 -0.56 -25.76 -6.17
CA SER A 360 -0.26 -24.38 -5.79
C SER A 360 -1.49 -23.76 -5.12
N PRO A 361 -1.38 -23.24 -3.88
CA PRO A 361 -2.47 -22.53 -3.21
C PRO A 361 -2.98 -21.35 -4.05
N TYR A 362 -2.08 -20.69 -4.79
CA TYR A 362 -2.45 -19.59 -5.67
C TYR A 362 -3.23 -20.08 -6.91
N ALA A 363 -2.87 -21.23 -7.48
CA ALA A 363 -3.64 -21.83 -8.57
C ALA A 363 -5.07 -22.18 -8.12
N TRP A 364 -5.24 -22.69 -6.89
CA TRP A 364 -6.57 -22.92 -6.32
C TRP A 364 -7.39 -21.63 -6.22
N LEU A 365 -6.77 -20.52 -5.78
CA LEU A 365 -7.45 -19.21 -5.76
C LEU A 365 -7.85 -18.77 -7.16
N MET A 366 -6.98 -18.92 -8.17
CA MET A 366 -7.28 -18.57 -9.57
C MET A 366 -8.47 -19.37 -10.12
N GLN A 367 -8.62 -20.63 -9.71
CA GLN A 367 -9.68 -21.51 -10.18
C GLN A 367 -11.03 -21.21 -9.51
N TRP A 368 -11.03 -20.96 -8.20
CA TRP A 368 -12.26 -20.98 -7.39
C TRP A 368 -12.72 -19.61 -6.89
N ILE A 369 -11.83 -18.62 -6.80
CA ILE A 369 -12.15 -17.33 -6.21
C ILE A 369 -12.27 -16.27 -7.32
N PRO A 370 -13.47 -15.69 -7.53
CA PRO A 370 -13.67 -14.65 -8.55
C PRO A 370 -12.66 -13.50 -8.41
N GLY A 371 -12.14 -13.06 -9.56
CA GLY A 371 -11.14 -12.00 -9.65
C GLY A 371 -9.70 -12.49 -9.72
N TYR A 372 -9.33 -13.61 -9.07
CA TYR A 372 -7.94 -14.08 -9.06
C TYR A 372 -7.42 -14.51 -10.44
N SER A 373 -8.29 -15.00 -11.33
CA SER A 373 -7.92 -15.31 -12.72
C SER A 373 -7.49 -14.08 -13.54
N GLN A 374 -7.83 -12.87 -13.08
CA GLN A 374 -7.44 -11.59 -13.70
C GLN A 374 -6.14 -11.01 -13.13
N ILE A 375 -5.71 -11.49 -11.97
CA ILE A 375 -4.53 -11.01 -11.24
C ILE A 375 -3.28 -11.65 -11.83
N ARG A 376 -2.45 -10.82 -12.47
CA ARG A 376 -1.19 -11.28 -13.07
C ARG A 376 0.02 -11.24 -12.14
N SER A 377 -0.04 -10.47 -11.05
CA SER A 377 1.13 -10.12 -10.23
C SER A 377 0.99 -10.55 -8.77
N PRO A 378 1.16 -11.86 -8.45
CA PRO A 378 1.12 -12.37 -7.08
C PRO A 378 2.14 -11.71 -6.15
N PHE A 379 3.30 -11.29 -6.67
CA PHE A 379 4.36 -10.68 -5.85
C PHE A 379 3.87 -9.50 -5.00
N ARG A 380 2.80 -8.80 -5.41
CA ARG A 380 2.19 -7.67 -4.68
C ARG A 380 1.68 -8.03 -3.29
N PHE A 381 1.47 -9.32 -2.98
CA PHE A 381 1.26 -9.77 -1.60
C PHE A 381 2.44 -9.40 -0.67
N ALA A 382 3.64 -9.17 -1.21
CA ALA A 382 4.80 -8.72 -0.45
C ALA A 382 4.58 -7.39 0.28
N MET A 383 3.66 -6.53 -0.20
CA MET A 383 3.24 -5.35 0.56
C MET A 383 2.77 -5.74 1.97
N PHE A 384 1.91 -6.74 2.09
CA PHE A 384 1.38 -7.21 3.37
C PHE A 384 2.47 -7.83 4.25
N VAL A 385 3.46 -8.49 3.64
CA VAL A 385 4.64 -9.00 4.36
C VAL A 385 5.43 -7.84 5.00
N GLN A 386 5.77 -6.81 4.21
CA GLN A 386 6.50 -5.66 4.74
C GLN A 386 5.67 -4.88 5.76
N MET A 387 4.36 -4.70 5.51
CA MET A 387 3.44 -4.02 6.42
C MET A 387 3.38 -4.74 7.78
N MET A 388 3.15 -6.06 7.80
CA MET A 388 3.12 -6.83 9.04
C MET A 388 4.48 -6.85 9.74
N CYS A 389 5.58 -6.88 8.98
CA CYS A 389 6.93 -6.75 9.54
C CYS A 389 7.08 -5.43 10.30
N VAL A 390 6.63 -4.30 9.76
CA VAL A 390 6.66 -2.99 10.45
C VAL A 390 5.82 -3.01 11.72
N LEU A 391 4.60 -3.56 11.68
CA LEU A 391 3.73 -3.63 12.87
C LEU A 391 4.32 -4.52 13.98
N LEU A 392 4.96 -5.63 13.60
CA LEU A 392 5.68 -6.51 14.53
C LEU A 392 6.97 -5.84 15.05
N ALA A 393 7.69 -5.08 14.22
CA ALA A 393 8.88 -4.34 14.61
C ALA A 393 8.56 -3.28 15.67
N ALA A 394 7.50 -2.50 15.47
CA ALA A 394 7.01 -1.55 16.48
C ALA A 394 6.60 -2.26 17.78
N THR A 395 6.04 -3.47 17.66
CA THR A 395 5.72 -4.32 18.81
C THR A 395 6.98 -4.79 19.55
N GLY A 396 8.08 -5.08 18.84
CA GLY A 396 9.40 -5.37 19.40
C GLY A 396 10.00 -4.20 20.17
N ILE A 397 9.98 -3.01 19.59
CA ILE A 397 10.41 -1.77 20.25
C ILE A 397 9.61 -1.56 21.55
N HIS A 398 8.28 -1.73 21.50
CA HIS A 398 7.44 -1.65 22.69
C HIS A 398 7.83 -2.67 23.76
N GLY A 399 8.07 -3.93 23.36
CA GLY A 399 8.50 -5.00 24.26
C GLY A 399 9.81 -4.65 24.97
N ALA A 400 10.82 -4.20 24.22
CA ALA A 400 12.12 -3.83 24.75
C ALA A 400 12.05 -2.63 25.71
N LEU A 401 11.30 -1.57 25.35
CA LEU A 401 11.10 -0.41 26.22
C LEU A 401 10.37 -0.80 27.53
N ARG A 402 9.37 -1.68 27.43
CA ARG A 402 8.66 -2.18 28.61
C ARG A 402 9.56 -3.02 29.51
N PHE A 403 10.41 -3.87 28.93
CA PHE A 403 11.41 -4.63 29.66
C PHE A 403 12.38 -3.71 30.40
N ALA A 404 12.92 -2.70 29.72
CA ALA A 404 13.80 -1.69 30.33
C ALA A 404 13.14 -1.03 31.55
N ASN A 405 11.87 -0.64 31.41
CA ASN A 405 11.13 0.01 32.50
C ASN A 405 10.80 -0.93 33.67
N ALA A 406 10.64 -2.23 33.41
CA ALA A 406 10.24 -3.19 34.43
C ALA A 406 11.42 -3.84 35.16
N ARG A 407 12.59 -3.97 34.50
CA ARG A 407 13.73 -4.76 35.01
C ARG A 407 14.98 -3.94 35.31
N LEU A 408 15.13 -2.75 34.72
CA LEU A 408 16.33 -1.93 34.87
C LEU A 408 16.05 -0.64 35.65
N ARG A 409 17.09 -0.08 36.28
CA ARG A 409 17.03 1.17 37.07
C ARG A 409 18.22 2.09 36.72
N GLY A 410 18.09 3.38 37.01
CA GLY A 410 19.17 4.36 36.83
C GLY A 410 19.70 4.46 35.39
N ARG A 411 21.03 4.53 35.25
CA ARG A 411 21.74 4.71 33.96
C ARG A 411 21.49 3.57 32.96
N SER A 412 21.42 2.32 33.42
CA SER A 412 21.19 1.15 32.54
C SER A 412 19.84 1.22 31.81
N ARG A 413 18.78 1.67 32.49
CA ARG A 413 17.45 1.89 31.89
C ARG A 413 17.50 2.99 30.83
N LEU A 414 18.21 4.09 31.09
CA LEU A 414 18.33 5.18 30.13
C LEU A 414 19.12 4.75 28.90
N ALA A 415 20.24 4.04 29.09
CA ALA A 415 21.07 3.49 28.04
C ALA A 415 20.25 2.55 27.13
N LEU A 416 19.51 1.58 27.69
CA LEU A 416 18.71 0.67 26.87
C LEU A 416 17.58 1.41 26.13
N ARG A 417 16.93 2.41 26.75
CA ARG A 417 15.90 3.21 26.07
C ARG A 417 16.48 4.01 24.91
N PHE A 418 17.69 4.54 25.06
CA PHE A 418 18.41 5.23 24.00
C PHE A 418 18.75 4.26 22.88
N VAL A 419 19.39 3.12 23.19
CA VAL A 419 19.73 2.08 22.20
C VAL A 419 18.51 1.61 21.41
N VAL A 420 17.40 1.28 22.08
CA VAL A 420 16.17 0.83 21.42
C VAL A 420 15.58 1.92 20.51
N PHE A 421 15.64 3.19 20.93
CA PHE A 421 15.18 4.30 20.10
C PHE A 421 16.09 4.50 18.88
N SER A 422 17.41 4.43 19.06
CA SER A 422 18.40 4.55 17.99
C SER A 422 18.30 3.41 16.98
N ILE A 423 18.09 2.16 17.42
CA ILE A 423 17.81 1.02 16.52
C ILE A 423 16.49 1.25 15.78
N GLY A 424 15.48 1.81 16.45
CA GLY A 424 14.23 2.18 15.81
C GLY A 424 14.40 3.25 14.72
N LEU A 425 15.19 4.30 14.98
CA LEU A 425 15.55 5.29 13.96
C LEU A 425 16.34 4.67 12.81
N LEU A 426 17.29 3.79 13.13
CA LEU A 426 18.05 3.05 12.12
C LEU A 426 17.10 2.23 11.23
N ALA A 427 16.07 1.60 11.79
CA ALA A 427 15.09 0.85 11.01
C ALA A 427 14.27 1.72 10.04
N VAL A 428 14.05 3.00 10.37
CA VAL A 428 13.44 3.99 9.46
C VAL A 428 14.39 4.30 8.31
N VAL A 429 15.68 4.52 8.58
CA VAL A 429 16.63 5.01 7.58
C VAL A 429 17.46 3.92 6.89
N GLU A 430 17.43 2.66 7.33
CA GLU A 430 18.26 1.55 6.82
C GLU A 430 18.16 1.42 5.29
N LEU A 431 16.93 1.47 4.79
CA LEU A 431 16.58 1.47 3.39
C LEU A 431 15.92 2.80 3.04
N TRP A 432 16.65 3.90 3.23
CA TRP A 432 16.18 5.19 2.74
C TRP A 432 16.17 5.19 1.20
N PRO A 433 15.10 5.63 0.52
CA PRO A 433 15.03 5.64 -0.93
C PRO A 433 16.08 6.59 -1.54
N PRO A 434 16.61 6.29 -2.74
CA PRO A 434 17.42 7.25 -3.48
C PRO A 434 16.54 8.45 -3.93
N PRO A 435 17.15 9.55 -4.41
CA PRO A 435 16.39 10.63 -5.03
C PRO A 435 15.41 10.08 -6.07
N ALA A 436 14.16 10.52 -6.00
CA ALA A 436 13.10 10.03 -6.86
C ALA A 436 13.43 10.34 -8.32
N GLN A 437 13.28 9.33 -9.18
CA GLN A 437 13.34 9.57 -10.63
C GLN A 437 12.06 10.30 -11.04
N LEU A 438 12.19 11.36 -11.82
CA LEU A 438 11.08 12.23 -12.17
C LEU A 438 10.85 12.21 -13.68
N VAL A 439 9.59 12.06 -14.08
CA VAL A 439 9.15 12.10 -15.48
C VAL A 439 8.44 13.41 -15.72
N ARG A 440 8.87 14.16 -16.73
CA ARG A 440 8.18 15.37 -17.14
C ARG A 440 6.82 15.01 -17.74
N VAL A 441 5.77 15.63 -17.23
CA VAL A 441 4.43 15.57 -17.83
C VAL A 441 4.38 16.59 -18.95
N PRO A 442 3.91 16.21 -20.17
CA PRO A 442 3.62 17.18 -21.21
C PRO A 442 2.59 18.18 -20.69
N LEU A 443 2.99 19.43 -20.48
CA LEU A 443 2.13 20.44 -19.87
C LEU A 443 1.13 20.99 -20.90
N SER A 444 -0.05 21.41 -20.43
CA SER A 444 -1.04 22.12 -21.25
C SER A 444 -0.58 23.49 -21.77
N ALA A 445 0.58 23.99 -21.32
CA ALA A 445 1.23 25.18 -21.88
C ALA A 445 2.20 24.81 -23.03
N ASP A 446 2.69 23.58 -23.04
CA ASP A 446 3.51 22.99 -24.10
C ASP A 446 2.60 22.21 -25.07
N LYS A 447 1.41 22.74 -25.41
CA LYS A 447 0.51 22.03 -26.34
C LYS A 447 1.25 21.84 -27.65
N PRO A 448 1.54 20.60 -28.06
CA PRO A 448 2.12 20.42 -29.37
C PRO A 448 1.11 20.90 -30.41
N ALA A 449 1.56 21.55 -31.48
CA ALA A 449 0.70 22.18 -32.47
C ALA A 449 -0.40 21.23 -33.01
N TRP A 450 -0.11 19.93 -33.09
CA TRP A 450 -1.08 18.92 -33.48
C TRP A 450 -2.27 18.81 -32.51
N ALA A 451 -2.05 18.96 -31.20
CA ALA A 451 -3.11 18.85 -30.19
C ALA A 451 -4.04 20.08 -30.20
N GLU A 452 -3.50 21.25 -30.54
CA GLU A 452 -4.27 22.47 -30.76
C GLU A 452 -5.07 22.38 -32.06
N TRP A 453 -4.41 21.96 -33.14
CA TRP A 453 -5.06 21.72 -34.42
C TRP A 453 -6.23 20.74 -34.28
N VAL A 454 -6.03 19.61 -33.59
CA VAL A 454 -7.09 18.65 -33.30
C VAL A 454 -8.24 19.31 -32.53
N ARG A 455 -7.96 20.12 -31.49
CA ARG A 455 -9.01 20.80 -30.73
C ARG A 455 -9.85 21.76 -31.59
N GLU A 456 -9.22 22.44 -32.55
CA GLU A 456 -9.86 23.46 -33.37
C GLU A 456 -10.56 22.90 -34.61
N HIS A 457 -10.05 21.80 -35.19
CA HIS A 457 -10.47 21.29 -36.50
C HIS A 457 -11.16 19.92 -36.43
N THR A 458 -11.25 19.29 -35.25
CA THR A 458 -11.85 17.96 -35.11
C THR A 458 -13.21 18.07 -34.39
N PRO A 459 -14.31 17.53 -34.98
CA PRO A 459 -15.60 17.44 -34.31
C PRO A 459 -15.49 16.72 -32.97
N ARG A 460 -16.34 17.07 -31.99
CA ARG A 460 -16.29 16.48 -30.64
C ARG A 460 -16.53 14.97 -30.61
N ASP A 461 -17.25 14.46 -31.59
CA ASP A 461 -17.61 13.05 -31.77
C ASP A 461 -16.65 12.29 -32.69
N ALA A 462 -15.65 12.96 -33.27
CA ALA A 462 -14.68 12.31 -34.13
C ALA A 462 -13.71 11.43 -33.34
N ILE A 463 -13.28 10.35 -33.99
CA ILE A 463 -12.39 9.34 -33.40
C ILE A 463 -10.95 9.66 -33.79
N LEU A 464 -10.09 9.82 -32.79
CA LEU A 464 -8.66 10.00 -33.00
C LEU A 464 -7.96 8.64 -33.01
N VAL A 465 -7.42 8.26 -34.16
CA VAL A 465 -6.58 7.07 -34.31
C VAL A 465 -5.11 7.48 -34.27
N CYS A 466 -4.47 7.23 -33.12
CA CYS A 466 -3.04 7.46 -32.97
C CYS A 466 -2.26 6.30 -33.60
N PHE A 467 -1.87 6.42 -34.88
CA PHE A 467 -0.98 5.46 -35.52
C PHE A 467 0.45 5.65 -34.99
N PRO A 468 1.15 4.58 -34.59
CA PRO A 468 2.59 4.65 -34.39
C PRO A 468 3.22 4.90 -35.76
N MET A 469 3.54 6.15 -36.07
CA MET A 469 4.37 6.46 -37.23
C MET A 469 5.71 5.76 -37.04
N PRO A 470 6.20 4.96 -38.01
CA PRO A 470 7.57 4.47 -37.94
C PRO A 470 8.50 5.66 -37.79
N ASN A 471 9.50 5.56 -36.89
CA ASN A 471 10.53 6.57 -36.70
C ASN A 471 11.43 6.65 -37.95
N ARG A 472 10.91 7.20 -39.05
CA ARG A 472 11.57 7.66 -40.30
C ARG A 472 10.52 7.73 -41.41
N LEU A 473 10.27 8.93 -41.92
CA LEU A 473 10.01 9.17 -43.35
C LEU A 473 11.11 10.09 -43.85
#